data_AF-A0A6G3ME34-F1
#
_entry.id   AF-A0A6G3ME34-F1
#
_cell.length_a   1.000
_cell.length_b   1.000
_cell.length_c   1.000
_cell.angle_alpha   90.00
_cell.angle_beta   90.00
_cell.angle_gamma   90.00
#
_symmetry.space_group_name_H-M   'P 1'
#
loop_
_entity.id
_entity.type
_entity.pdbx_description
1 polymer ?
#
loop_
_entity_poly.entity_id
_entity_poly.type
_entity_poly.pdbx_seq_one_letter_code
_entity_poly.pdbx_strand_id
1 'polypeptide(L)'
;MRLRQISIGEHSFKIKADSSWEDLSNTFEKNDAHAFGMFMINLLLCHGVIPEYGKAENDVAYQSSSPDETAIVTALAQLEYKFIERIQGGAIVEINGVRQSWKILTVLDFTSERKRMSLIAQSPDDEFYVFTKGADSVISERLSIKNDIIFEATLGYLDSFARCGLRTLCMAYKQLSKLEYEKIVSDLNKAYSEIEQREQYMEVVADQ
;
A
#
# COMPACT_ATOMS: atom_id res chain seq x y z
N MET A 1 -0.91 -16.61 8.53
CA MET A 1 -0.66 -16.17 7.14
C MET A 1 0.81 -15.84 6.97
N ARG A 2 1.39 -15.99 5.77
CA ARG A 2 2.78 -15.60 5.47
C ARG A 2 2.84 -15.03 4.07
N LEU A 3 3.51 -13.89 3.88
CA LEU A 3 3.82 -13.37 2.55
C LEU A 3 4.79 -14.33 1.84
N ARG A 4 4.53 -14.68 0.58
CA ARG A 4 5.34 -15.67 -0.15
C ARG A 4 6.05 -15.09 -1.35
N GLN A 5 5.37 -14.22 -2.08
CA GLN A 5 5.86 -13.64 -3.33
C GLN A 5 5.30 -12.23 -3.48
N ILE A 6 6.05 -11.37 -4.16
CA ILE A 6 5.62 -10.03 -4.59
C ILE A 6 6.01 -9.87 -6.06
N SER A 7 5.18 -9.17 -6.82
CA SER A 7 5.49 -8.70 -8.17
C SER A 7 5.57 -7.17 -8.17
N ILE A 8 6.60 -6.60 -8.78
CA ILE A 8 6.79 -5.15 -8.95
C ILE A 8 7.42 -4.91 -10.33
N GLY A 9 6.80 -4.05 -11.12
CA GLY A 9 7.22 -3.84 -12.51
C GLY A 9 7.10 -5.15 -13.29
N GLU A 10 8.15 -5.50 -14.03
CA GLU A 10 8.23 -6.74 -14.80
C GLU A 10 8.82 -7.92 -14.01
N HIS A 11 9.06 -7.74 -12.71
CA HIS A 11 9.78 -8.71 -11.88
C HIS A 11 8.89 -9.30 -10.79
N SER A 12 9.13 -10.58 -10.50
CA SER A 12 8.53 -11.30 -9.37
C SER A 12 9.62 -11.85 -8.46
N PHE A 13 9.41 -11.69 -7.17
CA PHE A 13 10.36 -12.01 -6.12
C PHE A 13 9.73 -12.99 -5.15
N LYS A 14 10.48 -14.03 -4.78
CA LYS A 14 10.04 -15.02 -3.80
C LYS A 14 10.75 -14.80 -2.46
N ILE A 15 10.01 -14.93 -1.38
CA ILE A 15 10.59 -15.06 -0.05
C ILE A 15 11.11 -16.48 0.10
N LYS A 16 12.41 -16.61 0.35
CA LYS A 16 13.09 -17.87 0.61
C LYS A 16 12.72 -18.42 1.99
N ALA A 17 13.08 -19.68 2.22
CA ALA A 17 12.73 -20.39 3.46
C ALA A 17 13.30 -19.70 4.71
N ASP A 18 14.51 -19.14 4.60
CA ASP A 18 15.23 -18.37 5.62
C ASP A 18 14.69 -16.94 5.81
N SER A 19 13.54 -16.60 5.21
CA SER A 19 12.94 -15.27 5.24
C SER A 19 13.77 -14.18 4.55
N SER A 20 14.85 -14.54 3.85
CA SER A 20 15.49 -13.64 2.90
C SER A 20 14.69 -13.59 1.60
N TRP A 21 14.85 -12.53 0.83
CA TRP A 21 14.24 -12.43 -0.50
C TRP A 21 15.27 -12.79 -1.58
N GLU A 22 14.79 -13.30 -2.72
CA GLU A 22 15.58 -13.21 -3.95
C GLU A 22 15.93 -11.74 -4.21
N ASP A 23 17.17 -11.49 -4.64
CA ASP A 23 17.90 -10.22 -4.52
C ASP A 23 17.10 -8.96 -4.93
N LEU A 24 16.28 -8.42 -4.01
CA LEU A 24 15.40 -7.28 -4.24
C LEU A 24 16.18 -5.99 -4.50
N SER A 25 17.34 -5.83 -3.85
CA SER A 25 18.11 -4.59 -3.88
C SER A 25 18.92 -4.39 -5.16
N ASN A 26 19.31 -5.45 -5.85
CA ASN A 26 20.15 -5.37 -7.06
C ASN A 26 19.36 -5.52 -8.37
N THR A 27 18.05 -5.75 -8.30
CA THR A 27 17.22 -6.06 -9.47
C THR A 27 16.67 -4.83 -10.18
N PHE A 28 16.45 -3.73 -9.47
CA PHE A 28 15.86 -2.52 -10.06
C PHE A 28 16.94 -1.58 -10.60
N GLU A 29 16.84 -1.22 -11.89
CA GLU A 29 17.63 -0.11 -12.43
C GLU A 29 17.24 1.22 -11.74
N LYS A 30 18.07 2.25 -11.86
CA LYS A 30 17.78 3.59 -11.27
C LYS A 30 16.38 4.13 -11.61
N ASN A 31 15.83 3.76 -12.76
CA ASN A 31 14.51 4.21 -13.21
C ASN A 31 13.36 3.51 -12.46
N ASP A 32 13.55 2.29 -11.97
CA ASP A 32 12.52 1.53 -11.24
C ASP A 32 12.60 1.71 -9.72
N ALA A 33 13.71 2.28 -9.22
CA ALA A 33 13.94 2.51 -7.79
C ALA A 33 12.83 3.36 -7.14
N HIS A 34 12.29 4.35 -7.86
CA HIS A 34 11.19 5.16 -7.35
C HIS A 34 9.89 4.35 -7.24
N ALA A 35 9.52 3.58 -8.27
CA ALA A 35 8.32 2.76 -8.26
C ALA A 35 8.39 1.68 -7.18
N PHE A 36 9.57 1.06 -7.00
CA PHE A 36 9.85 0.14 -5.90
C PHE A 36 9.69 0.82 -4.54
N GLY A 37 10.28 1.99 -4.33
CA GLY A 37 10.16 2.76 -3.09
C GLY A 37 8.70 3.07 -2.76
N MET A 38 7.93 3.56 -3.74
CA MET A 38 6.51 3.85 -3.54
C MET A 38 5.67 2.60 -3.29
N PHE A 39 6.02 1.46 -3.88
CA PHE A 39 5.38 0.18 -3.59
C PHE A 39 5.62 -0.25 -2.14
N MET A 40 6.85 -0.13 -1.64
CA MET A 40 7.17 -0.43 -0.24
C MET A 40 6.46 0.51 0.73
N ILE A 41 6.45 1.82 0.43
CA ILE A 41 5.69 2.81 1.22
C ILE A 41 4.20 2.46 1.25
N ASN A 42 3.61 2.07 0.11
CA ASN A 42 2.20 1.69 0.06
C ASN A 42 1.92 0.50 1.02
N LEU A 43 2.76 -0.54 0.97
CA LEU A 43 2.64 -1.68 1.87
C LEU A 43 2.86 -1.32 3.34
N LEU A 44 3.63 -0.27 3.66
CA LEU A 44 3.89 0.20 5.03
C LEU A 44 2.84 1.21 5.57
N LEU A 45 2.05 1.82 4.71
CA LEU A 45 1.08 2.85 5.11
C LEU A 45 -0.37 2.37 5.00
N CYS A 46 -0.68 1.66 3.92
CA CYS A 46 -2.03 1.25 3.57
C CYS A 46 -2.41 -0.03 4.32
N HIS A 47 -2.62 0.05 5.64
CA HIS A 47 -3.11 -1.05 6.49
C HIS A 47 -3.63 -0.56 7.84
N GLY A 48 -4.36 -1.43 8.55
CA GLY A 48 -4.81 -1.20 9.93
C GLY A 48 -3.88 -1.74 11.02
N VAL A 49 -2.68 -2.22 10.67
CA VAL A 49 -1.73 -2.81 11.64
C VAL A 49 -1.29 -1.83 12.72
N ILE A 50 -1.20 -2.36 13.95
CA ILE A 50 -0.69 -1.71 15.16
C ILE A 50 0.56 -2.49 15.61
N PRO A 51 1.69 -1.82 15.85
CA PRO A 51 2.88 -2.42 16.42
C PRO A 51 2.78 -2.42 17.95
N GLU A 52 3.14 -3.55 18.55
CA GLU A 52 3.27 -3.74 19.99
C GLU A 52 4.73 -3.98 20.34
N TYR A 53 5.30 -3.07 21.13
CA TYR A 53 6.70 -3.14 21.53
C TYR A 53 6.86 -3.90 22.85
N GLY A 54 7.72 -4.92 22.81
CA GLY A 54 8.15 -5.68 23.97
C GLY A 54 9.24 -4.96 24.77
N LYS A 55 9.91 -5.72 25.63
CA LYS A 55 10.91 -5.17 26.58
C LYS A 55 12.31 -5.04 25.98
N ALA A 56 12.61 -5.81 24.93
CA ALA A 56 13.92 -5.80 24.29
C ALA A 56 13.93 -4.88 23.06
N GLU A 57 15.11 -4.35 22.74
CA GLU A 57 15.33 -3.58 21.52
C GLU A 57 15.11 -4.51 20.30
N ASN A 58 14.22 -4.13 19.38
CA ASN A 58 13.72 -4.92 18.24
C ASN A 58 12.67 -6.01 18.55
N ASP A 59 12.17 -6.09 19.78
CA ASP A 59 11.02 -6.95 20.10
C ASP A 59 9.71 -6.23 19.72
N VAL A 60 9.27 -6.41 18.47
CA VAL A 60 8.01 -5.84 17.96
C VAL A 60 7.10 -6.93 17.43
N ALA A 61 5.85 -6.94 17.90
CA ALA A 61 4.78 -7.75 17.37
C ALA A 61 3.80 -6.89 16.57
N TYR A 62 3.38 -7.35 15.39
CA TYR A 62 2.40 -6.64 14.58
C TYR A 62 1.02 -7.27 14.74
N GLN A 63 0.02 -6.45 15.03
CA GLN A 63 -1.37 -6.89 15.20
C GLN A 63 -2.33 -6.13 14.29
N SER A 64 -3.28 -6.83 13.68
CA SER A 64 -4.38 -6.28 12.89
C SER A 64 -5.55 -7.25 12.92
N SER A 65 -6.76 -6.76 12.65
CA SER A 65 -7.92 -7.61 12.36
C SER A 65 -7.72 -8.42 11.06
N SER A 66 -6.86 -7.95 10.16
CA SER A 66 -6.53 -8.64 8.91
C SER A 66 -5.23 -9.44 9.03
N PRO A 67 -5.28 -10.80 8.97
CA PRO A 67 -4.09 -11.62 9.01
C PRO A 67 -3.19 -11.45 7.77
N ASP A 68 -3.72 -10.92 6.67
CA ASP A 68 -2.92 -10.56 5.49
C ASP A 68 -2.01 -9.38 5.76
N GLU A 69 -2.57 -8.31 6.31
CA GLU A 69 -1.82 -7.10 6.61
C GLU A 69 -0.70 -7.39 7.61
N THR A 70 -1.01 -8.15 8.67
CA THR A 70 -0.01 -8.58 9.65
C THR A 70 1.11 -9.37 8.98
N ALA A 71 0.78 -10.31 8.08
CA ALA A 71 1.77 -11.12 7.39
C ALA A 71 2.67 -10.30 6.45
N ILE A 72 2.11 -9.27 5.81
CA ILE A 72 2.85 -8.35 4.94
C ILE A 72 3.81 -7.50 5.79
N VAL A 73 3.32 -6.79 6.80
CA VAL A 73 4.15 -5.87 7.61
C VAL A 73 5.24 -6.63 8.36
N THR A 74 4.92 -7.82 8.87
CA THR A 74 5.91 -8.69 9.52
C THR A 74 7.03 -9.10 8.55
N ALA A 75 6.68 -9.45 7.30
CA ALA A 75 7.67 -9.83 6.30
C ALA A 75 8.53 -8.64 5.84
N LEU A 76 7.96 -7.44 5.75
CA LEU A 76 8.72 -6.22 5.43
C LEU A 76 9.68 -5.83 6.54
N ALA A 77 9.28 -6.00 7.80
CA ALA A 77 10.16 -5.69 8.93
C ALA A 77 11.45 -6.54 8.92
N GLN A 78 11.38 -7.78 8.41
CA GLN A 78 12.55 -8.65 8.20
C GLN A 78 13.50 -8.16 7.10
N LEU A 79 13.07 -7.19 6.29
CA LEU A 79 13.82 -6.59 5.21
C LEU A 79 14.31 -5.16 5.51
N GLU A 80 14.31 -4.72 6.77
CA GLU A 80 14.62 -3.33 7.13
C GLU A 80 13.63 -2.29 6.55
N TYR A 81 12.41 -2.72 6.21
CA TYR A 81 11.25 -1.87 5.91
C TYR A 81 10.26 -2.00 7.06
N LYS A 82 10.38 -1.16 8.08
CA LYS A 82 9.65 -1.30 9.34
C LYS A 82 8.54 -0.26 9.43
N PHE A 83 7.34 -0.71 9.81
CA PHE A 83 6.30 0.17 10.29
C PHE A 83 6.55 0.44 11.78
N ILE A 84 6.83 1.70 12.14
CA ILE A 84 7.21 2.05 13.52
C ILE A 84 5.97 2.35 14.34
N GLU A 85 5.16 3.32 13.93
CA GLU A 85 3.95 3.65 14.68
C GLU A 85 2.97 4.44 13.84
N ARG A 86 1.71 4.38 14.26
CA ARG A 86 0.67 5.29 13.79
C ARG A 86 0.57 6.44 14.78
N ILE A 87 0.75 7.67 14.29
CA ILE A 87 0.62 8.89 15.10
C ILE A 87 -0.66 9.62 14.70
N GLN A 88 -1.07 10.60 15.51
CA GLN A 88 -2.24 11.41 15.16
C GLN A 88 -2.01 12.13 13.83
N GLY A 89 -2.82 11.81 12.81
CA GLY A 89 -2.71 12.38 11.47
C GLY A 89 -1.49 11.90 10.66
N GLY A 90 -0.85 10.80 11.04
CA GLY A 90 0.34 10.32 10.34
C GLY A 90 0.80 8.92 10.70
N ALA A 91 1.94 8.54 10.14
CA ALA A 91 2.64 7.31 10.46
C ALA A 91 4.15 7.53 10.34
N ILE A 92 4.90 6.79 11.16
CA ILE A 92 6.35 6.73 11.11
C ILE A 92 6.75 5.37 10.55
N VAL A 93 7.59 5.40 9.53
CA VAL A 93 8.19 4.21 8.92
C VAL A 93 9.71 4.32 8.98
N GLU A 94 10.41 3.21 8.99
CA GLU A 94 11.88 3.15 8.95
C GLU A 94 12.30 2.30 7.75
N ILE A 95 13.08 2.90 6.84
CA ILE A 95 13.55 2.25 5.62
C ILE A 95 15.07 2.27 5.65
N ASN A 96 15.69 1.09 5.69
CA ASN A 96 17.14 0.92 5.77
C ASN A 96 17.75 1.74 6.93
N GLY A 97 17.09 1.74 8.09
CA GLY A 97 17.50 2.48 9.28
C GLY A 97 17.19 3.99 9.27
N VAL A 98 16.59 4.53 8.19
CA VAL A 98 16.20 5.93 8.11
C VAL A 98 14.71 6.08 8.39
N ARG A 99 14.37 6.81 9.46
CA ARG A 99 12.99 7.12 9.82
C ARG A 99 12.41 8.21 8.92
N GLN A 100 11.18 8.00 8.48
CA GLN A 100 10.40 8.93 7.68
C GLN A 100 9.02 9.11 8.30
N SER A 101 8.57 10.36 8.37
CA SER A 101 7.24 10.72 8.87
C SER A 101 6.33 11.06 7.69
N TRP A 102 5.26 10.28 7.52
CA TRP A 102 4.24 10.51 6.49
C TRP A 102 2.98 11.07 7.14
N LYS A 103 2.42 12.15 6.61
CA LYS A 103 1.11 12.65 7.06
C LYS A 103 0.03 11.84 6.37
N ILE A 104 -0.92 11.31 7.13
CA ILE A 104 -2.07 10.59 6.60
C ILE A 104 -3.25 11.55 6.65
N LEU A 105 -3.63 12.02 5.46
CA LEU A 105 -4.61 13.09 5.29
C LEU A 105 -6.04 12.55 5.25
N THR A 106 -6.22 11.42 4.57
CA THR A 106 -7.51 10.74 4.42
C THR A 106 -7.28 9.24 4.40
N VAL A 107 -8.15 8.48 5.08
CA VAL A 107 -8.24 7.02 4.96
C VAL A 107 -9.63 6.67 4.43
N LEU A 108 -9.66 5.81 3.42
CA LEU A 108 -10.86 5.24 2.83
C LEU A 108 -10.81 3.74 3.05
N ASP A 109 -11.41 3.31 4.15
CA ASP A 109 -11.35 1.93 4.62
C ASP A 109 -11.87 0.91 3.61
N PHE A 110 -11.46 -0.34 3.83
CA PHE A 110 -11.97 -1.47 3.07
C PHE A 110 -13.46 -1.66 3.35
N THR A 111 -14.26 -1.77 2.28
CA THR A 111 -15.65 -2.22 2.33
C THR A 111 -15.86 -3.36 1.33
N SER A 112 -16.88 -4.19 1.56
CA SER A 112 -17.19 -5.31 0.66
C SER A 112 -17.66 -4.83 -0.72
N GLU A 113 -18.25 -3.64 -0.75
CA GLU A 113 -18.75 -2.92 -1.91
C GLU A 113 -17.57 -2.43 -2.77
N ARG A 114 -16.59 -1.76 -2.15
CA ARG A 114 -15.42 -1.20 -2.85
C ARG A 114 -14.36 -2.24 -3.15
N LYS A 115 -14.24 -3.30 -2.35
CA LYS A 115 -13.20 -4.36 -2.40
C LYS A 115 -11.76 -3.82 -2.46
N ARG A 116 -11.55 -2.62 -1.91
CA ARG A 116 -10.25 -1.95 -1.82
C ARG A 116 -10.21 -1.03 -0.61
N MET A 117 -9.00 -0.80 -0.11
CA MET A 117 -8.67 0.25 0.86
C MET A 117 -7.79 1.29 0.15
N SER A 118 -7.98 2.56 0.45
CA SER A 118 -7.14 3.63 -0.09
C SER A 118 -6.80 4.64 0.98
N LEU A 119 -5.69 5.35 0.83
CA LEU A 119 -5.36 6.49 1.67
C LEU A 119 -4.70 7.60 0.84
N ILE A 120 -4.84 8.82 1.33
CA ILE A 120 -4.13 9.98 0.81
C ILE A 120 -3.08 10.36 1.86
N ALA A 121 -1.83 10.46 1.42
CA ALA A 121 -0.72 10.81 2.29
C ALA A 121 0.13 11.95 1.70
N GLN A 122 0.78 12.69 2.59
CA GLN A 122 1.85 13.62 2.24
C GLN A 122 3.19 13.00 2.65
N SER A 123 4.14 13.00 1.72
CA SER A 123 5.50 12.55 1.97
C SER A 123 6.28 13.54 2.85
N PRO A 124 7.46 13.14 3.38
CA PRO A 124 8.38 14.06 4.06
C PRO A 124 8.84 15.24 3.18
N ASP A 125 8.82 15.08 1.86
CA ASP A 125 9.22 16.09 0.88
C ASP A 125 8.03 16.94 0.40
N ASP A 126 6.93 16.95 1.17
CA ASP A 126 5.70 17.69 0.92
C ASP A 126 4.90 17.31 -0.34
N GLU A 127 5.23 16.18 -0.98
CA GLU A 127 4.51 15.63 -2.14
C GLU A 127 3.27 14.82 -1.71
N PHE A 128 2.22 14.84 -2.55
CA PHE A 128 0.95 14.17 -2.24
C PHE A 128 0.79 12.88 -3.03
N TYR A 129 0.29 11.83 -2.36
CA TYR A 129 0.09 10.53 -2.97
C TYR A 129 -1.25 9.93 -2.58
N VAL A 130 -1.88 9.24 -3.53
CA VAL A 130 -2.91 8.24 -3.25
C VAL A 130 -2.24 6.88 -3.27
N PHE A 131 -2.41 6.13 -2.19
CA PHE A 131 -2.03 4.73 -2.08
C PHE A 131 -3.28 3.87 -1.99
N THR A 132 -3.32 2.78 -2.73
CA THR A 132 -4.48 1.87 -2.71
C THR A 132 -4.04 0.41 -2.76
N LYS A 133 -4.87 -0.44 -2.17
CA LYS A 133 -4.76 -1.90 -2.23
C LYS A 133 -6.13 -2.54 -2.37
N GLY A 134 -6.24 -3.60 -3.16
CA GLY A 134 -7.52 -4.28 -3.33
C GLY A 134 -7.50 -5.44 -4.31
N ALA A 135 -8.69 -5.90 -4.68
CA ALA A 135 -8.86 -6.92 -5.70
C ALA A 135 -8.35 -6.45 -7.06
N ASP A 136 -7.76 -7.36 -7.82
CA ASP A 136 -7.27 -7.17 -9.18
C ASP A 136 -8.30 -6.55 -10.13
N SER A 137 -9.53 -7.07 -10.14
CA SER A 137 -10.66 -6.54 -10.92
C SER A 137 -10.94 -5.06 -10.61
N VAL A 138 -10.92 -4.66 -9.34
CA VAL A 138 -11.21 -3.29 -8.93
C VAL A 138 -10.06 -2.33 -9.23
N ILE A 139 -8.82 -2.77 -8.98
CA ILE A 139 -7.64 -1.94 -9.18
C ILE A 139 -7.38 -1.74 -10.68
N SER A 140 -7.39 -2.81 -11.47
CA SER A 140 -7.09 -2.76 -12.91
C SER A 140 -8.04 -1.85 -13.69
N GLU A 141 -9.32 -1.79 -13.33
CA GLU A 141 -10.30 -0.91 -13.97
C GLU A 141 -9.97 0.58 -13.81
N ARG A 142 -9.25 0.96 -12.74
CA ARG A 142 -8.96 2.34 -12.33
C ARG A 142 -7.54 2.80 -12.68
N LEU A 143 -6.72 1.94 -13.28
CA LEU A 143 -5.39 2.34 -13.74
C LEU A 143 -5.50 3.26 -14.96
N SER A 144 -4.70 4.33 -14.96
CA SER A 144 -4.60 5.28 -16.09
C SER A 144 -3.88 4.66 -17.28
N ILE A 145 -2.94 3.76 -17.03
CA ILE A 145 -2.20 3.01 -18.04
C ILE A 145 -2.76 1.58 -18.04
N LYS A 146 -3.24 1.16 -19.22
CA LYS A 146 -3.74 -0.19 -19.47
C LYS A 146 -3.02 -0.77 -20.67
N ASN A 147 -2.81 -2.08 -20.66
CA ASN A 147 -2.19 -2.85 -21.76
C ASN A 147 -0.73 -2.44 -22.05
N ASP A 148 -0.01 -1.91 -21.06
CA ASP A 148 1.45 -1.78 -21.15
C ASP A 148 2.13 -3.07 -20.67
N ILE A 149 3.46 -3.14 -20.85
CA ILE A 149 4.24 -4.34 -20.55
C ILE A 149 4.11 -4.72 -19.06
N ILE A 150 4.11 -3.72 -18.17
CA ILE A 150 3.99 -3.92 -16.72
C ILE A 150 2.60 -4.45 -16.36
N PHE A 151 1.54 -3.91 -16.96
CA PHE A 151 0.17 -4.37 -16.74
C PHE A 151 0.00 -5.83 -17.15
N GLU A 152 0.44 -6.19 -18.36
CA GLU A 152 0.38 -7.57 -18.86
C GLU A 152 1.22 -8.53 -18.00
N ALA A 153 2.43 -8.12 -17.61
CA ALA A 153 3.28 -8.90 -16.70
C ALA A 153 2.59 -9.13 -15.35
N THR A 154 1.99 -8.07 -14.78
CA THR A 154 1.26 -8.15 -13.51
C THR A 154 0.08 -9.11 -13.59
N LEU A 155 -0.70 -9.08 -14.68
CA LEU A 155 -1.79 -10.04 -14.91
C LEU A 155 -1.28 -11.48 -15.01
N GLY A 156 -0.16 -11.69 -15.72
CA GLY A 156 0.50 -13.00 -15.79
C GLY A 156 0.94 -13.53 -14.42
N TYR A 157 1.50 -12.67 -13.56
CA TYR A 157 1.87 -13.04 -12.21
C TYR A 157 0.67 -13.31 -11.30
N LEU A 158 -0.43 -12.56 -11.45
CA LEU A 158 -1.66 -12.82 -10.72
C LEU A 158 -2.22 -14.22 -11.04
N ASP A 159 -2.27 -14.61 -12.31
CA ASP A 159 -2.68 -15.97 -12.72
C ASP A 159 -1.72 -17.03 -12.16
N SER A 160 -0.41 -16.79 -12.25
CA SER A 160 0.59 -17.71 -11.70
C SER A 160 0.44 -17.90 -10.18
N PHE A 161 0.25 -16.81 -9.43
CA PHE A 161 0.05 -16.85 -7.98
C PHE A 161 -1.24 -17.59 -7.62
N ALA A 162 -2.33 -17.35 -8.35
CA ALA A 162 -3.60 -18.05 -8.15
C ALA A 162 -3.48 -19.56 -8.41
N ARG A 163 -2.77 -19.97 -9.47
CA ARG A 163 -2.49 -21.40 -9.75
C ARG A 163 -1.65 -22.07 -8.67
N CYS A 164 -0.80 -21.31 -7.98
CA CYS A 164 -0.07 -21.79 -6.81
C CYS A 164 -0.90 -21.78 -5.51
N GLY A 165 -2.18 -21.42 -5.57
CA GLY A 165 -3.08 -21.34 -4.40
C GLY A 165 -2.77 -20.17 -3.47
N LEU A 166 -2.07 -19.14 -3.94
CA LEU A 166 -1.77 -17.95 -3.16
C LEU A 166 -2.95 -16.99 -3.17
N ARG A 167 -3.15 -16.29 -2.05
CA ARG A 167 -4.03 -15.11 -2.02
C ARG A 167 -3.27 -13.94 -2.63
N THR A 168 -3.92 -13.23 -3.53
CA THR A 168 -3.37 -12.09 -4.25
C THR A 168 -3.98 -10.79 -3.75
N LEU A 169 -3.19 -9.72 -3.80
CA LEU A 169 -3.62 -8.37 -3.48
C LEU A 169 -2.87 -7.42 -4.41
N CYS A 170 -3.60 -6.57 -5.14
CA CYS A 170 -3.01 -5.58 -6.02
C CYS A 170 -2.75 -4.29 -5.25
N MET A 171 -1.59 -3.69 -5.49
CA MET A 171 -1.20 -2.39 -4.95
C MET A 171 -1.07 -1.40 -6.11
N ALA A 172 -1.54 -0.18 -5.92
CA ALA A 172 -1.33 0.91 -6.88
C ALA A 172 -1.12 2.24 -6.15
N TYR A 173 -0.45 3.17 -6.82
CA TYR A 173 -0.28 4.52 -6.30
C TYR A 173 -0.42 5.55 -7.42
N LYS A 174 -0.74 6.78 -7.05
CA LYS A 174 -0.73 7.95 -7.92
C LYS A 174 -0.16 9.14 -7.16
N GLN A 175 0.83 9.82 -7.74
CA GLN A 175 1.24 11.14 -7.26
C GLN A 175 0.20 12.18 -7.67
N LEU A 176 -0.17 13.04 -6.74
CA LEU A 176 -1.14 14.11 -6.94
C LEU A 176 -0.41 15.45 -7.00
N SER A 177 -0.83 16.30 -7.93
CA SER A 177 -0.57 17.72 -7.81
C SER A 177 -1.34 18.31 -6.61
N LYS A 178 -0.84 19.43 -6.08
CA LYS A 178 -1.52 20.16 -5.01
C LYS A 178 -2.97 20.51 -5.36
N LEU A 179 -3.24 20.91 -6.61
CA LEU A 179 -4.59 21.23 -7.09
C LEU A 179 -5.51 20.00 -7.11
N GLU A 180 -5.02 18.84 -7.53
CA GLU A 180 -5.79 17.58 -7.46
C GLU A 180 -6.12 17.22 -6.02
N TYR A 181 -5.15 17.33 -5.12
CA TYR A 181 -5.37 17.08 -3.68
C TYR A 181 -6.43 18.02 -3.10
N GLU A 182 -6.30 19.34 -3.32
CA GLU A 182 -7.25 20.33 -2.82
C GLU A 182 -8.67 20.08 -3.33
N LYS A 183 -8.80 19.69 -4.61
CA LYS A 183 -10.08 19.30 -5.20
C LYS A 183 -10.68 18.08 -4.51
N ILE A 184 -9.90 17.00 -4.36
CA ILE A 184 -10.36 15.76 -3.70
C ILE A 184 -10.83 16.05 -2.28
N VAL A 185 -10.05 16.82 -1.50
CA VAL A 185 -10.43 17.18 -0.13
C VAL A 185 -11.69 18.05 -0.08
N SER A 186 -11.82 19.02 -0.99
CA SER A 186 -13.05 19.80 -1.13
C SER A 186 -14.25 18.89 -1.37
N ASP A 187 -14.13 17.92 -2.27
CA ASP A 187 -15.24 17.05 -2.64
C ASP A 187 -15.57 16.03 -1.54
N LEU A 188 -14.55 15.51 -0.83
CA LEU A 188 -14.74 14.70 0.36
C LEU A 188 -15.43 15.47 1.48
N ASN A 189 -15.05 16.73 1.73
CA ASN A 189 -15.68 17.55 2.77
C ASN A 189 -17.16 17.81 2.47
N LYS A 190 -17.51 18.03 1.18
CA LYS A 190 -18.92 18.12 0.76
C LYS A 190 -19.65 16.81 1.03
N ALA A 191 -19.05 15.67 0.66
CA ALA A 191 -19.62 14.35 0.93
C ALA A 191 -19.81 14.08 2.43
N TYR A 192 -18.88 14.53 3.28
CA TYR A 192 -18.98 14.41 4.73
C TYR A 192 -20.11 15.25 5.35
N SER A 193 -20.45 16.38 4.73
CA SER A 193 -21.53 17.26 5.22
C SER A 193 -22.94 16.77 4.88
N GLU A 194 -23.08 15.83 3.94
CA GLU A 194 -24.36 15.24 3.53
C GLU A 194 -24.74 14.06 4.42
N ILE A 195 -25.72 14.23 5.31
CA ILE A 195 -26.05 13.23 6.36
C ILE A 195 -26.74 11.99 5.79
N GLU A 196 -27.62 12.14 4.80
CA GLU A 196 -28.47 11.04 4.32
C GLU A 196 -27.82 10.14 3.26
N GLN A 197 -26.79 10.63 2.54
CA GLN A 197 -26.14 9.91 1.43
C GLN A 197 -24.62 9.86 1.54
N ARG A 198 -24.07 10.08 2.74
CA ARG A 198 -22.64 10.15 3.02
C ARG A 198 -21.84 9.01 2.40
N GLU A 199 -22.26 7.77 2.61
CA GLU A 199 -21.54 6.59 2.11
C GLU A 199 -21.47 6.56 0.58
N GLN A 200 -22.59 6.81 -0.10
CA GLN A 200 -22.65 6.84 -1.56
C GLN A 200 -21.80 7.98 -2.16
N TYR A 201 -21.85 9.17 -1.57
CA TYR A 201 -21.02 10.30 -2.03
C TYR A 201 -19.53 10.06 -1.77
N MET A 202 -19.19 9.48 -0.62
CA MET A 202 -17.81 9.10 -0.31
C MET A 202 -17.28 8.06 -1.31
N GLU A 203 -18.10 7.11 -1.74
CA GLU A 203 -17.73 6.15 -2.78
C GLU A 203 -17.50 6.82 -4.13
N VAL A 204 -18.39 7.73 -4.55
CA VAL A 204 -18.24 8.46 -5.82
C VAL A 204 -16.97 9.30 -5.83
N VAL A 205 -16.65 10.00 -4.75
CA VAL A 205 -15.42 10.79 -4.65
C VAL A 205 -14.19 9.89 -4.56
N ALA A 206 -14.29 8.74 -3.89
CA ALA A 206 -13.22 7.76 -3.80
C ALA A 206 -12.93 7.01 -5.12
N ASP A 207 -13.85 7.06 -6.07
CA ASP A 207 -13.74 6.44 -7.41
C ASP A 207 -13.16 7.40 -8.47
N GLN A 208 -12.99 8.69 -8.16
CA GLN A 208 -12.32 9.67 -9.02
C GLN A 208 -10.79 9.62 -8.89
#